data_AF-A0A924TVU1-F1
#
_entry.id   AF-A0A924TVU1-F1
#
_cell.length_a   1.000
_cell.length_b   1.000
_cell.length_c   1.000
_cell.angle_alpha   90.00
_cell.angle_beta   90.00
_cell.angle_gamma   90.00
#
_symmetry.space_group_name_H-M   'P 1'
#
loop_
_entity.id
_entity.type
_entity.pdbx_description
1 polymer ?
#
loop_
_entity_poly.entity_id
_entity_poly.type
_entity_poly.pdbx_seq_one_letter_code
_entity_poly.pdbx_strand_id
1 'polypeptide(L)'
;GSKTSSTDALLEAVAPQVAVVQSGYRNRFGHPAPPVLARYLAQGIALVTSPDCGAWRWRSADGSWACQREVGMRYWHRRARSVDTPEQLGPWAESEPGF
;
A
#
# COMPACT_ATOMS: atom_id res chain seq x y z
N GLY A 1 3.43 -2.05 8.73
CA GLY A 1 2.34 -1.07 8.76
C GLY A 1 1.49 -1.21 10.01
N SER A 2 2.14 -1.25 11.18
CA SER A 2 1.47 -1.08 12.47
C SER A 2 0.98 0.36 12.61
N LYS A 3 0.01 0.61 13.50
CA LYS A 3 -0.58 1.95 13.70
C LYS A 3 0.48 3.04 13.96
N THR A 4 1.59 2.68 14.61
CA THR A 4 2.70 3.56 15.01
C THR A 4 3.87 3.62 14.02
N SER A 5 3.87 2.82 12.96
CA SER A 5 4.89 2.90 11.90
C SER A 5 4.60 4.04 10.93
N SER A 6 5.62 4.53 10.22
CA SER A 6 5.46 5.54 9.17
C SER A 6 4.74 6.80 9.67
N THR A 7 5.29 7.41 10.71
CA THR A 7 4.81 8.65 11.31
C THR A 7 4.91 9.82 10.32
N ASP A 8 4.12 10.87 10.54
CA ASP A 8 4.14 12.06 9.67
C ASP A 8 5.54 12.68 9.61
N ALA A 9 6.21 12.82 10.75
CA ALA A 9 7.60 13.32 10.82
C ALA A 9 8.59 12.49 9.96
N LEU A 10 8.42 11.16 9.89
CA LEU A 10 9.25 10.33 9.03
C LEU A 10 8.94 10.55 7.56
N LEU A 11 7.65 10.61 7.20
CA LEU A 11 7.20 10.79 5.83
C LEU A 11 7.57 12.17 5.27
N GLU A 12 7.48 13.22 6.09
CA GLU A 12 7.94 14.57 5.76
C GLU A 12 9.46 14.60 5.54
N ALA A 13 10.23 13.94 6.40
CA ALA A 13 11.69 13.93 6.30
C ALA A 13 12.21 13.21 5.05
N VAL A 14 11.54 12.14 4.61
CA VAL A 14 11.98 11.34 3.44
C VAL A 14 11.27 11.71 2.14
N ALA A 15 10.14 12.43 2.22
CA ALA A 15 9.34 12.90 1.08
C ALA A 15 9.20 11.87 -0.06
N PRO A 16 8.69 10.66 0.21
CA PRO A 16 8.74 9.57 -0.76
C PRO A 16 7.66 9.74 -1.82
N GLN A 17 7.95 9.39 -3.07
CA GLN A 17 6.94 9.37 -4.14
C GLN A 17 6.08 8.09 -4.11
N VAL A 18 6.67 6.98 -3.64
CA VAL A 18 6.05 5.65 -3.61
C VAL A 18 6.35 4.99 -2.27
N ALA A 19 5.34 4.38 -1.66
CA ALA A 19 5.47 3.50 -0.51
C ALA A 19 5.14 2.06 -0.91
N VAL A 20 6.01 1.11 -0.53
CA VAL A 20 5.82 -0.32 -0.84
C VAL A 20 5.57 -1.09 0.45
N VAL A 21 4.41 -1.72 0.55
CA VAL A 21 3.98 -2.49 1.73
C VAL A 21 4.03 -3.98 1.43
N GLN A 22 4.92 -4.67 2.13
CA GLN A 22 4.91 -6.12 2.17
C GLN A 22 3.89 -6.60 3.21
N SER A 23 2.80 -7.19 2.74
CA SER A 23 1.79 -7.85 3.55
C SER A 23 1.33 -9.15 2.88
N GLY A 24 0.90 -10.11 3.71
CA GLY A 24 0.27 -11.33 3.22
C GLY A 24 -1.12 -11.05 2.65
N TYR A 25 -1.56 -11.84 1.67
CA TYR A 25 -2.93 -11.78 1.16
C TYR A 25 -3.93 -12.04 2.30
N ARG A 26 -4.93 -11.15 2.44
CA ARG A 26 -5.92 -11.18 3.55
C ARG A 26 -5.25 -11.32 4.93
N ASN A 27 -4.15 -10.59 5.14
CA ASN A 27 -3.46 -10.57 6.43
C ASN A 27 -4.47 -10.30 7.57
N ARG A 28 -4.52 -11.22 8.55
CA ARG A 28 -5.50 -11.20 9.65
C ARG A 28 -5.43 -9.96 10.54
N PHE A 29 -4.28 -9.27 10.55
CA PHE A 29 -4.05 -8.05 11.33
C PHE A 29 -4.47 -6.79 10.58
N GLY A 30 -4.97 -6.92 9.34
CA GLY A 30 -5.45 -5.78 8.55
C GLY A 30 -4.33 -4.83 8.12
N HIS A 31 -3.15 -5.35 7.79
CA HIS A 31 -2.02 -4.52 7.35
C HIS A 31 -2.06 -4.19 5.84
N PRO A 32 -1.66 -2.96 5.43
CA PRO A 32 -1.33 -1.82 6.30
C PRO A 32 -2.56 -1.31 7.05
N ALA A 33 -2.38 -0.95 8.32
CA ALA A 33 -3.49 -0.49 9.15
C ALA A 33 -4.14 0.76 8.53
N PRO A 34 -5.46 0.97 8.65
CA PRO A 34 -6.13 2.10 8.00
C PRO A 34 -5.53 3.48 8.29
N PRO A 35 -5.09 3.80 9.54
CA PRO A 35 -4.42 5.07 9.81
C PRO A 35 -3.10 5.27 9.06
N VAL A 36 -2.39 4.17 8.77
CA VAL A 36 -1.16 4.20 7.97
C VAL A 36 -1.49 4.52 6.51
N LEU A 37 -2.55 3.91 5.97
CA LEU A 37 -3.00 4.19 4.61
C LEU A 37 -3.50 5.65 4.48
N ALA A 38 -4.25 6.14 5.46
CA ALA A 38 -4.71 7.53 5.50
C ALA A 38 -3.54 8.52 5.42
N ARG A 39 -2.43 8.30 6.16
CA ARG A 39 -1.23 9.15 6.11
C ARG A 39 -0.59 9.17 4.72
N TYR A 40 -0.39 7.99 4.11
CA TYR A 40 0.19 7.93 2.77
C TYR A 40 -0.65 8.68 1.75
N LEU A 41 -1.97 8.47 1.76
CA LEU A 41 -2.87 9.11 0.81
C LEU A 41 -3.01 10.61 1.05
N ALA A 42 -3.02 11.07 2.31
CA ALA A 42 -3.06 12.49 2.65
C ALA A 42 -1.82 13.26 2.15
N GLN A 43 -0.67 12.58 2.06
CA GLN A 43 0.57 13.15 1.53
C GLN A 43 0.76 12.89 0.02
N GLY A 44 -0.25 12.32 -0.67
CA GLY A 44 -0.18 12.04 -2.10
C GLY A 44 0.84 10.95 -2.49
N ILE A 45 1.20 10.09 -1.54
CA ILE A 45 2.20 9.03 -1.72
C ILE A 45 1.51 7.82 -2.37
N ALA A 46 2.00 7.39 -3.54
CA ALA A 46 1.46 6.21 -4.21
C ALA A 46 1.75 4.94 -3.40
N LEU A 47 0.73 4.12 -3.14
CA LEU A 47 0.88 2.91 -2.36
C LEU A 47 0.88 1.64 -3.23
N VAL A 48 1.94 0.84 -3.11
CA VAL A 48 2.05 -0.48 -3.73
C VAL A 48 2.00 -1.56 -2.65
N THR A 49 1.16 -2.58 -2.80
CA THR A 49 1.08 -3.70 -1.85
C THR A 49 1.52 -5.01 -2.50
N SER A 50 2.20 -5.90 -1.77
CA SER A 50 2.57 -7.22 -2.30
C SER A 50 1.36 -8.13 -2.65
N PRO A 51 0.20 -8.09 -1.95
CA PRO A 51 -0.99 -8.83 -2.35
C PRO A 51 -1.58 -8.41 -3.70
N ASP A 52 -1.31 -7.19 -4.15
CA ASP A 52 -1.77 -6.65 -5.43
C ASP A 52 -0.67 -6.73 -6.49
N CYS A 53 0.52 -6.21 -6.19
CA CYS A 53 1.64 -6.11 -7.14
C CYS A 53 2.36 -7.45 -7.40
N GLY A 54 2.38 -8.34 -6.40
CA GLY A 54 3.31 -9.46 -6.38
C GLY A 54 4.70 -8.96 -6.03
N ALA A 55 5.72 -9.40 -6.78
CA ALA A 55 7.04 -8.78 -6.69
C ALA A 55 7.00 -7.40 -7.38
N TRP A 56 7.36 -6.35 -6.62
CA TRP A 56 7.62 -5.03 -7.16
C TRP A 56 9.09 -4.97 -7.60
N ARG A 57 9.33 -4.76 -8.89
CA ARG A 57 10.69 -4.61 -9.43
C ARG A 57 10.92 -3.14 -9.74
N TRP A 58 11.98 -2.57 -9.20
CA TRP A 58 12.40 -1.19 -9.45
C TRP A 58 13.81 -1.17 -10.01
N ARG A 59 14.05 -0.25 -10.95
CA ARG A 59 15.38 0.00 -11.51
C ARG A 59 15.84 1.40 -11.11
N SER A 60 16.99 1.46 -10.45
CA SER A 60 17.61 2.74 -10.08
C SER A 60 18.11 3.55 -11.27
N ALA A 61 18.42 2.89 -12.39
CA ALA A 61 18.97 3.53 -13.59
C ALA A 61 18.01 4.53 -14.26
N ASP A 62 16.71 4.22 -14.25
CA ASP A 62 15.67 5.01 -14.94
C ASP A 62 14.45 5.30 -14.06
N GLY A 63 14.46 4.87 -12.80
CA GLY A 63 13.35 5.03 -11.87
C GLY A 63 12.12 4.18 -12.21
N SER A 64 12.18 3.37 -13.28
CA SER A 64 11.05 2.56 -13.71
C SER A 64 10.76 1.44 -12.72
N TRP A 65 9.49 1.05 -12.67
CA TRP A 65 9.06 -0.07 -11.87
C TRP A 65 7.95 -0.86 -12.56
N ALA A 66 7.79 -2.12 -12.15
CA ALA A 66 6.74 -2.99 -12.64
C ALA A 66 6.27 -3.96 -11.57
N CYS A 67 4.99 -4.31 -11.64
CA CYS A 67 4.39 -5.33 -10.80
C CYS A 67 4.38 -6.69 -11.50
N GLN A 68 4.88 -7.72 -10.82
CA GLN A 68 4.91 -9.07 -11.39
C GLN A 68 3.51 -9.59 -11.73
N ARG A 69 2.48 -9.20 -10.97
CA ARG A 69 1.11 -9.59 -11.30
C ARG A 69 0.66 -8.99 -12.63
N GLU A 70 1.07 -7.76 -12.96
CA GLU A 70 0.75 -7.11 -14.24
C GLU A 70 1.48 -7.77 -15.41
N VAL A 71 2.79 -7.96 -15.27
CA VAL A 71 3.64 -8.54 -16.33
C VAL A 71 3.27 -10.00 -16.61
N GLY A 72 2.90 -10.75 -15.57
CA GLY A 72 2.52 -12.16 -15.65
C GLY A 72 1.02 -12.43 -15.59
N MET A 73 0.17 -11.46 -15.95
CA MET A 73 -1.28 -11.62 -15.87
C MET A 73 -1.76 -12.83 -16.68
N ARG A 74 -2.58 -13.65 -16.04
CA ARG A 74 -3.30 -14.76 -16.67
C ARG A 74 -4.78 -14.60 -16.38
N TYR A 75 -5.66 -15.22 -17.17
CA TYR A 75 -7.10 -15.02 -17.03
C TYR A 75 -7.65 -15.46 -15.65
N TRP A 76 -6.96 -16.38 -14.98
CA TRP A 76 -7.32 -16.85 -13.63
C TRP A 76 -6.69 -16.03 -12.50
N HIS A 77 -5.83 -15.06 -12.80
CA HIS A 77 -5.33 -14.13 -11.79
C HIS A 77 -6.39 -13.09 -11.48
N ARG A 78 -6.69 -12.92 -10.19
CA ARG A 78 -7.50 -11.80 -9.72
C ARG A 78 -6.79 -10.50 -10.09
N ARG A 79 -7.51 -9.54 -10.67
CA ARG A 79 -6.99 -8.18 -10.80
C ARG A 79 -6.80 -7.59 -9.40
N ALA A 80 -5.61 -7.07 -9.18
CA ALA A 80 -5.32 -6.20 -8.05
C ALA A 80 -6.32 -5.03 -8.01
N ARG A 81 -6.69 -4.58 -6.82
CA ARG A 81 -7.29 -3.24 -6.69
C ARG A 81 -6.15 -2.24 -6.53
N SER A 82 -6.19 -1.14 -7.28
CA SER A 82 -5.47 0.05 -6.86
C SER A 82 -6.30 0.74 -5.77
N VAL A 83 -5.63 1.25 -4.74
CA VAL A 83 -6.21 2.18 -3.78
C VAL A 83 -5.53 3.50 -4.04
N ASP A 84 -6.21 4.37 -4.77
CA ASP A 84 -5.71 5.64 -5.24
C ASP A 84 -6.24 6.81 -4.39
N THR A 85 -7.36 6.59 -3.68
CA THR A 85 -8.05 7.63 -2.89
C THR A 85 -8.46 7.13 -1.50
N PRO A 86 -8.39 7.96 -0.43
CA PRO A 86 -8.78 7.59 0.93
C PRO A 86 -10.19 6.98 1.05
N GLU A 87 -11.11 7.42 0.20
CA GLU A 87 -12.51 6.98 0.17
C GLU A 87 -12.67 5.51 -0.24
N GLN A 88 -11.68 4.92 -0.90
CA GLN A 88 -11.70 3.52 -1.38
C GLN A 88 -11.35 2.49 -0.28
N LEU A 89 -11.01 2.96 0.93
CA LEU A 89 -10.70 2.14 2.11
C LEU A 89 -11.90 1.35 2.66
N GLY A 90 -13.13 1.77 2.35
CA GLY A 90 -14.35 1.20 2.90
C GLY A 90 -14.55 1.51 4.40
N PRO A 91 -15.69 1.10 4.99
CA PRO A 91 -16.14 1.54 6.33
C PRO A 91 -15.30 1.02 7.50
N TRP A 92 -14.25 0.23 7.24
CA TRP A 92 -13.30 -0.26 8.24
C TRP A 92 -12.19 0.73 8.56
N ALA A 93 -12.19 1.92 7.94
CA ALA A 93 -11.19 2.96 8.20
C ALA A 93 -11.27 3.54 9.62
N GLU A 94 -12.44 3.47 10.25
CA GLU A 94 -12.76 4.16 11.51
C GLU A 94 -13.20 3.23 12.64
N SER A 95 -13.09 1.91 12.49
CA SER A 95 -13.42 1.02 13.60
C SER A 95 -12.36 1.16 14.71
N GLU A 96 -12.69 1.95 15.73
CA GLU A 96 -11.99 2.00 17.01
C GLU A 96 -11.79 0.57 17.55
N PRO A 97 -10.64 0.26 18.20
CA PRO A 97 -10.48 -1.04 18.82
C PRO A 97 -11.42 -1.13 20.03
N GLY A 98 -12.61 -1.69 19.82
CA GLY A 98 -13.38 -2.32 20.89
C GLY A 98 -12.56 -3.48 21.47
N PHE A 99 -12.43 -3.47 22.78
CA PHE A 99 -11.78 -4.50 23.59
C PHE A 99 -12.45 -5.87 23.38
#